data_AF-A0A2E0XVQ0-F1
#
_entry.id   AF-A0A2E0XVQ0-F1
#
_cell.length_a   1.000
_cell.length_b   1.000
_cell.length_c   1.000
_cell.angle_alpha   90.00
_cell.angle_beta   90.00
_cell.angle_gamma   90.00
#
_symmetry.space_group_name_H-M   'P 1'
#
loop_
_entity.id
_entity.type
_entity.pdbx_description
1 polymer ?
#
loop_
_entity_poly.entity_id
_entity_poly.type
_entity_poly.pdbx_seq_one_letter_code
_entity_poly.pdbx_strand_id
1 'polypeptide(L)'
;MYIENALNIKNNWWRYFLIGPLIIFIFWQIIGAIPFGVGFALNADFDTLTAENSSDMSYMFSVFPSKNVGLALFLLMFAIGCVGLYLTIKFIHNQTITSLTTSRDKIDYSRVFYCFSLVFGISLILFPIDILMSPDDYELTFNLNQFLILLVICFT
;
A
#
# COMPACT_ATOMS: atom_id res chain seq x y z
N MET A 1 -17.96 -0.20 24.27
CA MET A 1 -17.96 0.30 22.87
C MET A 1 -16.54 0.36 22.32
N TYR A 2 -16.34 0.35 20.99
CA TYR A 2 -14.99 0.49 20.39
C TYR A 2 -14.24 1.74 20.88
N ILE A 3 -14.96 2.85 21.09
CA ILE A 3 -14.36 4.09 21.59
C ILE A 3 -13.81 3.97 23.03
N GLU A 4 -14.33 3.05 23.85
CA GLU A 4 -13.83 2.83 25.21
C GLU A 4 -12.45 2.17 25.20
N ASN A 5 -12.09 1.43 24.14
CA ASN A 5 -10.74 0.86 24.00
C ASN A 5 -9.66 1.95 23.99
N ALA A 6 -10.00 3.17 23.54
CA ALA A 6 -9.07 4.31 23.52
C ALA A 6 -8.72 4.84 24.93
N LEU A 7 -9.50 4.48 25.96
CA LEU A 7 -9.21 4.83 27.35
C LEU A 7 -8.18 3.88 27.98
N ASN A 8 -8.04 2.67 27.43
CA ASN A 8 -7.17 1.62 27.98
C ASN A 8 -5.74 1.65 27.41
N ILE A 9 -5.41 2.66 26.59
CA ILE A 9 -4.13 2.81 25.91
C ILE A 9 -3.45 4.13 26.30
N LYS A 10 -2.17 4.27 25.94
CA LYS A 10 -1.46 5.55 26.12
C LYS A 10 -1.94 6.54 25.04
N ASN A 11 -2.87 7.41 25.42
CA ASN A 11 -3.60 8.28 24.50
C ASN A 11 -3.18 9.77 24.52
N ASN A 12 -2.02 10.10 25.11
CA ASN A 12 -1.52 11.47 25.14
C ASN A 12 -1.41 12.07 23.72
N TRP A 13 -1.87 13.31 23.56
CA TRP A 13 -1.95 14.00 22.25
C TRP A 13 -0.63 13.96 21.45
N TRP A 14 0.51 14.14 22.11
CA TRP A 14 1.83 14.16 21.46
C TRP A 14 2.21 12.83 20.81
N ARG A 15 1.67 11.70 21.31
CA ARG A 15 1.89 10.38 20.71
C ARG A 15 1.23 10.29 19.34
N TYR A 16 0.06 10.90 19.19
CA TYR A 16 -0.71 10.92 17.94
C TYR A 16 -0.28 12.01 16.97
N PHE A 17 0.09 13.20 17.45
CA PHE A 17 0.37 14.35 16.58
C PHE A 17 1.86 14.55 16.27
N LEU A 18 2.76 14.05 17.11
CA LEU A 18 4.21 14.28 16.94
C LEU A 18 4.96 12.97 16.72
N ILE A 19 5.05 12.13 17.75
CA ILE A 19 5.95 10.96 17.71
C ILE A 19 5.48 9.88 16.75
N GLY A 20 4.18 9.54 16.75
CA GLY A 20 3.66 8.45 15.94
C GLY A 20 3.79 8.71 14.43
N PRO A 21 3.27 9.85 13.93
CA PRO A 21 3.42 10.22 12.53
C PRO A 21 4.89 10.34 12.11
N LEU A 22 5.76 10.86 12.97
CA LEU A 22 7.19 10.96 12.68
C LEU A 22 7.83 9.58 12.48
N ILE A 23 7.53 8.61 13.33
CA ILE A 23 8.03 7.23 13.18
C ILE A 23 7.51 6.62 11.89
N ILE A 24 6.20 6.71 11.64
CA ILE A 24 5.59 6.16 10.42
C ILE A 24 6.21 6.81 9.16
N PHE A 25 6.40 8.12 9.18
CA PHE A 25 7.05 8.87 8.10
C PHE A 25 8.49 8.41 7.88
N ILE A 26 9.29 8.23 8.93
CA ILE A 26 10.67 7.73 8.80
C ILE A 26 10.69 6.33 8.18
N PHE A 27 9.83 5.42 8.66
CA PHE A 27 9.76 4.07 8.11
C PHE A 27 9.30 4.08 6.65
N TRP A 28 8.28 4.87 6.30
CA TRP A 28 7.74 4.90 4.94
C TRP A 28 8.63 5.67 3.95
N GLN A 29 8.96 6.92 4.27
CA GLN A 29 9.57 7.88 3.35
C GLN A 29 11.09 7.87 3.37
N ILE A 30 11.72 7.49 4.49
CA ILE A 30 13.19 7.43 4.57
C ILE A 30 13.65 6.00 4.34
N ILE A 31 13.25 5.05 5.18
CA ILE A 31 13.71 3.66 5.09
C ILE A 31 13.04 2.97 3.90
N GLY A 32 11.71 3.13 3.78
CA GLY A 32 10.91 2.50 2.75
C GLY A 32 11.25 2.96 1.34
N ALA A 33 11.63 4.22 1.17
CA ALA A 33 12.00 4.78 -0.13
C ALA A 33 13.36 4.30 -0.65
N ILE A 34 14.26 3.80 0.21
CA ILE A 34 15.62 3.40 -0.20
C ILE A 34 15.60 2.33 -1.32
N PRO A 35 14.89 1.19 -1.20
CA PRO A 35 14.82 0.20 -2.27
C PRO A 35 14.36 0.77 -3.62
N PHE A 36 13.31 1.60 -3.61
CA PHE A 36 12.79 2.23 -4.83
C PHE A 36 13.80 3.23 -5.42
N GLY A 37 14.39 4.09 -4.59
CA GLY A 37 15.38 5.08 -5.01
C GLY A 37 16.67 4.46 -5.54
N VAL A 38 17.17 3.39 -4.91
CA VAL A 38 18.32 2.61 -5.40
C VAL A 38 17.99 1.94 -6.73
N GLY A 39 16.82 1.30 -6.82
CA GLY A 39 16.37 0.68 -8.07
C GLY A 39 16.25 1.70 -9.20
N PHE A 40 15.71 2.89 -8.92
CA PHE A 40 15.65 3.99 -9.87
C PHE A 40 17.05 4.44 -10.30
N ALA A 41 17.95 4.74 -9.35
CA ALA A 41 19.29 5.22 -9.65
C ALA A 41 20.15 4.23 -10.45
N LEU A 42 19.92 2.92 -10.32
CA LEU A 42 20.66 1.91 -11.09
C LEU A 42 20.19 1.77 -12.54
N ASN A 43 18.96 2.19 -12.84
CA ASN A 43 18.37 2.04 -14.17
C ASN A 43 18.14 3.39 -14.90
N ALA A 44 18.15 4.50 -14.18
CA ALA A 44 17.96 5.83 -14.74
C ALA A 44 19.16 6.29 -15.56
N ASP A 45 18.88 6.88 -16.73
CA ASP A 45 19.87 7.61 -17.50
C ASP A 45 19.93 9.07 -17.04
N PHE A 46 20.92 9.38 -16.21
CA PHE A 46 21.08 10.70 -15.60
C PHE A 46 21.34 11.83 -16.60
N ASP A 47 21.78 11.51 -17.83
CA ASP A 47 21.99 12.52 -18.87
C ASP A 47 20.65 13.02 -19.45
N THR A 48 19.59 12.21 -19.32
CA THR A 48 18.22 12.53 -19.78
C THR A 48 17.29 13.00 -18.67
N LEU A 49 17.77 13.00 -17.41
CA LEU A 49 16.99 13.44 -16.26
C LEU A 49 16.85 14.97 -16.22
N THR A 50 15.70 15.45 -16.66
CA THR A 50 15.29 16.85 -16.51
C THR A 50 14.39 17.03 -15.28
N ALA A 51 14.29 18.26 -14.78
CA ALA A 51 13.38 18.59 -13.68
C ALA A 51 11.92 18.24 -14.00
N GLU A 52 11.48 18.41 -15.24
CA GLU A 52 10.13 18.04 -15.70
C GLU A 52 9.89 16.52 -15.60
N ASN A 53 10.76 15.71 -16.21
CA ASN A 53 10.62 14.26 -16.23
C ASN A 53 10.76 13.63 -14.83
N SER A 54 11.56 14.23 -13.95
CA SER A 54 11.77 13.74 -12.58
C SER A 54 10.51 13.78 -11.70
N SER A 55 9.51 14.59 -12.08
CA SER A 55 8.24 14.72 -11.36
C SER A 55 7.10 13.88 -11.96
N ASP A 56 7.32 13.28 -13.14
CA ASP A 56 6.33 12.44 -13.80
C ASP A 56 6.44 11.00 -13.29
N MET A 57 5.39 10.55 -12.61
CA MET A 57 5.29 9.17 -12.13
C MET A 57 5.35 8.15 -13.28
N SER A 58 4.81 8.47 -14.46
CA SER A 58 4.88 7.59 -15.63
C SER A 58 6.32 7.36 -16.06
N TYR A 59 7.11 8.43 -16.10
CA TYR A 59 8.55 8.36 -16.37
C TYR A 59 9.30 7.58 -15.29
N MET A 60 9.01 7.80 -14.00
CA MET A 60 9.69 7.07 -12.93
C MET A 60 9.54 5.55 -13.05
N PHE A 61 8.37 5.07 -13.48
CA PHE A 61 8.11 3.65 -13.66
C PHE A 61 8.65 3.09 -14.98
N SER A 62 8.84 3.92 -16.01
CA SER A 62 9.37 3.48 -17.31
C SER A 62 10.88 3.20 -17.28
N VAL A 63 11.59 3.82 -16.33
CA VAL A 63 13.02 3.61 -16.09
C VAL A 63 13.34 2.18 -15.64
N PHE A 64 12.41 1.52 -14.95
CA PHE A 64 12.64 0.15 -14.49
C PHE A 64 12.59 -0.86 -15.65
N PRO A 65 13.33 -1.99 -15.58
CA PRO A 65 13.32 -3.03 -16.62
C PRO A 65 11.92 -3.58 -16.91
N SER A 66 11.02 -3.52 -15.93
CA SER A 66 9.59 -3.72 -16.14
C SER A 66 8.77 -2.88 -15.15
N LYS A 67 7.56 -2.50 -15.56
CA LYS A 67 6.60 -1.78 -14.70
C LYS A 67 6.28 -2.55 -13.42
N ASN A 68 6.29 -3.88 -13.48
CA ASN A 68 6.06 -4.75 -12.32
C ASN A 68 7.17 -4.61 -11.26
N VAL A 69 8.44 -4.47 -11.67
CA VAL A 69 9.55 -4.26 -10.74
C VAL A 69 9.40 -2.90 -10.04
N GLY A 70 9.11 -1.84 -10.81
CA GLY A 70 8.83 -0.52 -10.25
C GLY A 70 7.67 -0.57 -9.26
N LEU A 71 6.58 -1.25 -9.61
CA LEU A 71 5.41 -1.45 -8.74
C LEU A 71 5.76 -2.23 -7.47
N ALA A 72 6.49 -3.33 -7.56
CA ALA A 72 6.88 -4.12 -6.40
C ALA A 72 7.71 -3.30 -5.40
N LEU A 73 8.71 -2.56 -5.90
CA LEU A 73 9.56 -1.69 -5.07
C LEU A 73 8.76 -0.53 -4.47
N PHE A 74 7.81 0.03 -5.22
CA PHE A 74 6.93 1.08 -4.73
C PHE A 74 6.00 0.57 -3.62
N LEU A 75 5.37 -0.60 -3.80
CA LEU A 75 4.54 -1.24 -2.78
C LEU A 75 5.35 -1.62 -1.53
N LEU A 76 6.60 -2.02 -1.69
CA LEU A 76 7.50 -2.32 -0.58
C LEU A 76 7.70 -1.10 0.34
N MET A 77 7.67 0.13 -0.19
CA MET A 77 7.72 1.35 0.63
C MET A 77 6.59 1.37 1.67
N PHE A 78 5.37 1.04 1.23
CA PHE A 78 4.19 0.99 2.10
C PHE A 78 4.27 -0.17 3.08
N ALA A 79 4.78 -1.33 2.66
CA ALA A 79 4.98 -2.47 3.56
C ALA A 79 5.92 -2.11 4.73
N ILE A 80 7.01 -1.39 4.45
CA ILE A 80 7.93 -0.88 5.49
C ILE A 80 7.23 0.19 6.35
N GLY A 81 6.42 1.07 5.75
CA GLY A 81 5.56 2.00 6.48
C GLY A 81 4.60 1.30 7.47
N CYS A 82 4.01 0.17 7.07
CA CYS A 82 3.16 -0.67 7.93
C CYS A 82 3.94 -1.25 9.13
N VAL A 83 5.23 -1.56 8.96
CA VAL A 83 6.10 -1.94 10.09
C VAL A 83 6.23 -0.76 11.06
N GLY A 84 6.47 0.45 10.55
CA GLY A 84 6.50 1.68 11.38
C GLY A 84 5.19 1.92 12.14
N LEU A 85 4.05 1.70 11.49
CA LEU A 85 2.73 1.74 12.11
C LEU A 85 2.61 0.70 13.24
N TYR A 86 2.97 -0.56 12.97
CA TYR A 86 2.92 -1.63 13.96
C TYR A 86 3.78 -1.32 15.20
N LEU A 87 5.02 -0.85 15.00
CA LEU A 87 5.91 -0.45 16.07
C LEU A 87 5.33 0.72 16.87
N THR A 88 4.73 1.69 16.20
CA THR A 88 4.06 2.84 16.84
C THR A 88 2.91 2.38 17.74
N ILE A 89 2.03 1.52 17.23
CA ILE A 89 0.89 0.98 17.99
C ILE A 89 1.40 0.20 19.21
N LYS A 90 2.36 -0.70 19.01
CA LYS A 90 2.85 -1.60 20.06
C LYS A 90 3.67 -0.88 21.13
N PHE A 91 4.59 0.01 20.76
CA PHE A 91 5.54 0.60 21.71
C PHE A 91 5.15 2.00 22.17
N ILE A 92 4.57 2.81 21.30
CA ILE A 92 4.16 4.17 21.66
C ILE A 92 2.79 4.16 22.34
N HIS A 93 1.82 3.46 21.78
CA HIS A 93 0.46 3.43 22.35
C HIS A 93 0.24 2.29 23.35
N ASN A 94 1.13 1.30 23.39
CA ASN A 94 0.98 0.08 24.19
C ASN A 94 -0.34 -0.63 23.88
N GLN A 95 -0.70 -0.66 22.61
CA GLN A 95 -1.97 -1.14 22.11
C GLN A 95 -1.77 -2.44 21.30
N THR A 96 -2.74 -3.34 21.35
CA THR A 96 -2.76 -4.56 20.53
C THR A 96 -3.52 -4.32 19.22
N ILE A 97 -3.16 -5.03 18.14
CA ILE A 97 -3.86 -4.94 16.85
C ILE A 97 -5.35 -5.29 17.02
N THR A 98 -5.69 -6.24 17.90
CA THR A 98 -7.09 -6.61 18.16
C THR A 98 -7.88 -5.44 18.72
N SER A 99 -7.36 -4.76 19.74
CA SER A 99 -8.03 -3.59 20.34
C SER A 99 -8.12 -2.38 19.40
N LEU A 100 -7.23 -2.30 18.39
CA LEU A 100 -7.22 -1.29 17.34
C LEU A 100 -8.18 -1.59 16.18
N THR A 101 -8.56 -2.85 15.98
CA THR A 101 -9.40 -3.23 14.83
C THR A 101 -10.82 -3.59 15.25
N THR A 102 -11.02 -3.97 16.50
CA THR A 102 -12.35 -4.34 17.00
C THR A 102 -12.48 -4.15 18.51
N SER A 103 -13.72 -4.04 19.00
CA SER A 103 -14.05 -4.08 20.43
C SER A 103 -14.30 -5.49 20.96
N ARG A 104 -14.14 -6.51 20.11
CA ARG A 104 -14.34 -7.92 20.46
C ARG A 104 -13.02 -8.53 20.92
N ASP A 105 -13.11 -9.67 21.62
CA ASP A 105 -11.91 -10.39 22.12
C ASP A 105 -10.99 -10.88 21.00
N LYS A 106 -11.53 -11.09 19.79
CA LYS A 106 -10.78 -11.52 18.62
C LYS A 106 -11.32 -10.90 17.34
N ILE A 107 -10.45 -10.80 16.34
CA ILE A 107 -10.82 -10.42 14.98
C ILE A 107 -11.69 -11.53 14.39
N ASP A 108 -12.86 -11.16 13.88
CA ASP A 108 -13.79 -12.07 13.22
C ASP A 108 -13.45 -12.15 11.73
N TYR A 109 -12.58 -13.09 11.37
CA TYR A 109 -12.16 -13.30 9.99
C TYR A 109 -13.33 -13.71 9.09
N SER A 110 -14.36 -14.39 9.61
CA SER A 110 -15.55 -14.72 8.81
C SER A 110 -16.25 -13.45 8.33
N ARG A 111 -16.33 -12.42 9.18
CA ARG A 111 -16.89 -11.13 8.79
C ARG A 111 -16.01 -10.39 7.78
N VAL A 112 -14.68 -10.45 7.94
CA VAL A 112 -13.73 -9.86 6.99
C VAL A 112 -13.92 -10.47 5.60
N PHE A 113 -13.94 -11.80 5.50
CA PHE A 113 -14.15 -12.49 4.23
C PHE A 113 -15.55 -12.25 3.67
N TYR A 114 -16.59 -12.18 4.51
CA TYR A 114 -17.94 -11.84 4.05
C TYR A 114 -18.00 -10.45 3.40
N CYS A 115 -17.45 -9.43 4.07
CA CYS A 115 -17.40 -8.07 3.54
C CYS A 115 -16.54 -8.00 2.27
N PHE A 116 -15.39 -8.67 2.27
CA PHE A 116 -14.52 -8.75 1.08
C PHE A 116 -15.25 -9.40 -0.10
N SER A 117 -15.89 -10.56 0.10
CA SER A 117 -16.64 -11.27 -0.94
C SER A 117 -17.82 -10.47 -1.49
N LEU A 118 -18.50 -9.66 -0.66
CA LEU A 118 -19.55 -8.78 -1.13
C LEU A 118 -19.01 -7.70 -2.07
N VAL A 119 -17.97 -6.98 -1.65
CA VAL A 119 -17.37 -5.92 -2.48
C VAL A 119 -16.76 -6.52 -3.74
N PHE A 120 -15.99 -7.60 -3.60
CA PHE A 120 -15.42 -8.34 -4.72
C PHE A 120 -16.49 -8.82 -5.70
N GLY A 121 -17.58 -9.41 -5.20
CA GLY A 121 -18.69 -9.88 -6.03
C GLY A 121 -19.38 -8.75 -6.79
N ILE A 122 -19.64 -7.62 -6.13
CA ILE A 122 -20.21 -6.42 -6.79
C ILE A 122 -19.26 -5.92 -7.87
N SER A 123 -17.97 -5.75 -7.57
CA SER A 123 -16.97 -5.31 -8.54
C SER A 123 -16.83 -6.28 -9.72
N LEU A 124 -16.87 -7.58 -9.47
CA LEU A 124 -16.79 -8.63 -10.49
C LEU A 124 -17.98 -8.58 -11.45
N ILE A 125 -19.18 -8.20 -10.98
CA ILE A 125 -20.38 -8.06 -11.81
C ILE A 125 -20.38 -6.73 -12.57
N LEU A 126 -19.99 -5.63 -11.91
CA LEU A 126 -19.99 -4.31 -12.53
C LEU A 126 -18.93 -4.16 -13.62
N PHE A 127 -17.76 -4.78 -13.43
CA PHE A 127 -16.66 -4.70 -14.40
C PHE A 127 -17.04 -5.10 -15.84
N PRO A 128 -17.63 -6.29 -16.11
CA PRO A 128 -18.05 -6.64 -17.46
C PRO A 128 -19.22 -5.79 -17.97
N ILE A 129 -20.11 -5.31 -17.10
CA ILE A 129 -21.18 -4.38 -17.49
C ILE A 129 -20.57 -3.09 -18.04
N ASP A 130 -19.55 -2.57 -17.37
CA ASP A 130 -18.87 -1.33 -17.75
C ASP A 130 -18.15 -1.47 -19.11
N ILE A 131 -17.46 -2.60 -19.33
CA ILE A 131 -16.85 -2.93 -20.63
C ILE A 131 -17.89 -2.96 -21.76
N LEU A 132 -19.10 -3.47 -21.49
CA LEU A 132 -20.15 -3.54 -22.50
C LEU A 132 -20.80 -2.18 -22.78
N MET A 133 -20.81 -1.27 -21.80
CA MET A 133 -21.37 0.08 -21.95
C MET A 133 -20.41 1.02 -22.67
N SER A 134 -19.11 0.88 -22.43
CA SER A 134 -18.06 1.74 -23.00
C SER A 134 -16.90 0.90 -23.57
N PRO A 135 -17.12 0.07 -24.59
CA PRO A 135 -16.07 -0.81 -25.12
C PRO A 135 -14.88 -0.06 -25.71
N ASP A 136 -15.10 1.16 -26.21
CA ASP A 136 -14.05 1.99 -26.81
C ASP A 136 -13.04 2.54 -25.79
N ASP A 137 -13.39 2.51 -24.49
CA ASP A 137 -12.50 2.96 -23.40
C ASP A 137 -11.47 1.88 -23.00
N TYR A 138 -11.58 0.66 -23.53
CA TYR A 138 -10.80 -0.50 -23.08
C TYR A 138 -9.98 -1.15 -24.19
N GLU A 139 -8.67 -1.27 -23.97
CA GLU A 139 -7.76 -2.04 -24.83
C GLU A 139 -7.21 -3.30 -24.12
N LEU A 140 -7.37 -4.47 -24.75
CA LEU A 140 -6.87 -5.73 -24.20
C LEU A 140 -5.35 -5.86 -24.39
N THR A 141 -4.57 -5.48 -23.37
CA THR A 141 -3.09 -5.56 -23.37
C THR A 141 -2.58 -6.79 -22.60
N PHE A 142 -3.20 -7.96 -22.79
CA PHE A 142 -2.85 -9.14 -21.99
C PHE A 142 -1.50 -9.75 -22.40
N ASN A 143 -0.55 -9.81 -21.45
CA ASN A 143 0.72 -10.53 -21.59
C ASN A 143 0.88 -11.52 -20.42
N LEU A 144 0.89 -12.83 -20.74
CA LEU A 144 0.91 -13.90 -19.73
C LEU A 144 2.12 -13.80 -18.79
N ASN A 145 3.32 -13.52 -19.32
CA ASN A 145 4.54 -13.46 -18.51
C ASN A 145 4.48 -12.29 -17.52
N GLN A 146 4.05 -11.11 -17.97
CA GLN A 146 3.89 -9.94 -17.09
C GLN A 146 2.76 -10.15 -16.08
N PHE A 147 1.67 -10.80 -16.48
CA PHE A 147 0.56 -11.15 -15.59
C PHE A 147 1.00 -12.09 -14.46
N LEU A 148 1.76 -13.14 -14.76
CA LEU A 148 2.24 -14.09 -13.74
C LEU A 148 3.14 -13.41 -12.70
N ILE A 149 4.01 -12.49 -13.13
CA ILE A 149 4.84 -11.70 -12.20
C ILE A 149 3.96 -10.79 -11.33
N LEU A 150 2.97 -10.12 -11.92
CA LEU A 150 2.03 -9.26 -11.18
C LEU A 150 1.20 -10.08 -10.17
N LEU A 151 0.79 -11.29 -10.54
CA LEU A 151 0.07 -12.20 -9.67
C LEU A 151 0.92 -12.60 -8.45
N VAL A 152 2.21 -12.87 -8.63
CA VAL A 152 3.12 -13.11 -7.50
C VAL A 152 3.21 -11.88 -6.60
N ILE A 153 3.38 -10.68 -7.16
CA ILE A 153 3.42 -9.42 -6.40
C ILE A 153 2.13 -9.23 -5.58
N CYS A 154 0.97 -9.59 -6.12
CA CYS A 154 -0.31 -9.47 -5.42
C CYS A 154 -0.41 -10.40 -4.19
N PHE A 155 0.24 -11.55 -4.22
CA PHE A 155 0.26 -12.51 -3.11
C PHE A 155 1.36 -12.25 -2.07
N THR A 156 2.36 -11.42 -2.39
CA THR A 156 3.48 -11.05 -1.49
C THR A 156 3.26 -9.73 -0.78
#